data_AF-A0A6J4NXM2-F1
#
_entry.id   AF-A0A6J4NXM2-F1
#
_cell.length_a   1.000
_cell.length_b   1.000
_cell.length_c   1.000
_cell.angle_alpha   90.00
_cell.angle_beta   90.00
_cell.angle_gamma   90.00
#
_symmetry.space_group_name_H-M   'P 1'
#
loop_
_entity.id
_entity.type
_entity.pdbx_description
1 polymer ?
#
loop_
_entity_poly.entity_id
_entity_poly.type
_entity_poly.pdbx_seq_one_letter_code
_entity_poly.pdbx_strand_id
1 'polypeptide(L)' 'MARRSDPPPATMTELLRAALRGAESLRQVERDTGLKRQALAKFVRGEQSLRLDLADKLAAYFGIGCRRKDG' A
#
# COMPACT_ATOMS: atom_id res chain seq x y z
N MET A 1 -20.92 -12.56 16.79
CA MET A 1 -19.95 -11.48 17.06
C MET A 1 -19.65 -10.78 15.75
N ALA A 2 -20.16 -9.56 15.54
CA ALA A 2 -19.86 -8.79 14.34
C ALA A 2 -18.38 -8.37 14.37
N ARG A 3 -17.62 -8.72 13.33
CA ARG A 3 -16.25 -8.21 13.15
C ARG A 3 -16.35 -6.69 13.06
N ARG A 4 -15.76 -5.96 14.01
CA ARG A 4 -15.53 -4.52 13.84
C ARG A 4 -14.67 -4.40 12.58
N SER A 5 -15.29 -3.94 11.50
CA SER A 5 -14.55 -3.61 10.29
C SER A 5 -13.83 -2.31 10.61
N ASP A 6 -12.49 -2.32 10.58
CA ASP A 6 -11.74 -1.07 10.62
C ASP A 6 -12.30 -0.12 9.56
N PRO A 7 -12.38 1.19 9.85
CA PRO A 7 -12.81 2.14 8.84
C PRO A 7 -11.94 1.97 7.60
N PRO A 8 -12.52 1.97 6.39
CA PRO A 8 -11.75 1.84 5.16
C PRO A 8 -10.68 2.95 5.12
N PRO A 9 -9.45 2.66 4.66
CA PRO A 9 -8.38 3.64 4.63
C PRO A 9 -8.83 4.91 3.92
N ALA A 10 -8.60 6.06 4.55
CA ALA A 10 -9.16 7.34 4.13
C ALA A 10 -8.44 7.91 2.90
N THR A 11 -7.24 7.41 2.60
CA THR A 11 -6.39 7.88 1.51
C THR A 11 -5.69 6.73 0.78
N MET A 12 -5.25 6.99 -0.47
CA MET A 12 -4.41 6.07 -1.24
C MET A 12 -3.15 5.67 -0.46
N THR A 13 -2.51 6.60 0.24
CA THR A 13 -1.33 6.35 1.06
C THR A 13 -1.60 5.33 2.17
N GLU A 14 -2.70 5.50 2.90
CA GLU A 14 -3.10 4.58 3.98
C GLU A 14 -3.46 3.20 3.43
N LEU A 15 -4.16 3.15 2.29
CA LEU A 15 -4.52 1.90 1.64
C LEU A 15 -3.28 1.12 1.20
N LEU A 16 -2.30 1.79 0.59
CA LEU A 16 -1.03 1.16 0.20
C LEU A 16 -0.21 0.72 1.42
N ARG A 17 -0.19 1.51 2.50
CA ARG A 17 0.47 1.10 3.76
C ARG A 17 -0.22 -0.11 4.39
N ALA A 18 -1.55 -0.15 4.39
CA ALA A 18 -2.31 -1.28 4.91
C ALA A 18 -2.05 -2.55 4.08
N ALA A 19 -2.06 -2.45 2.75
CA ALA A 19 -1.74 -3.57 1.85
C ALA A 19 -0.32 -4.11 2.10
N LEU A 20 0.67 -3.24 2.26
CA LEU A 20 2.04 -3.64 2.60
C LEU A 20 2.18 -4.28 3.98
N ARG A 21 1.41 -3.84 4.99
CA ARG A 21 1.38 -4.47 6.33
C ARG A 21 0.71 -5.85 6.30
N GLY A 22 -0.30 -6.02 5.45
CA GLY A 22 -0.98 -7.30 5.23
C GLY A 22 -0.25 -8.26 4.29
N ALA A 23 0.79 -7.80 3.59
CA ALA A 23 1.59 -8.64 2.72
C ALA A 23 2.38 -9.68 3.54
N GLU A 24 2.40 -10.93 3.07
CA GLU A 24 3.13 -12.02 3.71
C GLU A 24 4.64 -11.71 3.85
N SER A 25 5.21 -11.01 2.86
CA SER A 25 6.64 -10.67 2.86
C SER A 25 6.96 -9.45 2.01
N LEU A 26 7.59 -8.43 2.61
CA LEU A 26 8.12 -7.28 1.87
C LEU A 26 9.27 -7.66 0.94
N ARG A 27 9.96 -8.79 1.18
CA ARG A 27 10.96 -9.31 0.25
C ARG A 27 10.29 -9.83 -1.03
N GLN A 28 9.12 -10.44 -0.91
CA GLN A 28 8.33 -10.92 -2.05
C GLN A 28 7.88 -9.73 -2.92
N VAL A 29 7.35 -8.69 -2.27
CA VAL A 29 6.96 -7.45 -2.94
C VAL A 29 8.15 -6.81 -3.67
N GLU A 30 9.35 -6.77 -3.06
CA GLU A 30 10.55 -6.27 -3.74
C GLU A 30 10.89 -7.07 -5.01
N ARG A 31 10.81 -8.40 -4.93
CA ARG A 31 11.11 -9.26 -6.08
C ARG A 31 10.17 -8.99 -7.25
N ASP A 32 8.89 -8.84 -6.97
CA ASP A 32 7.85 -8.80 -8.00
C ASP A 32 7.62 -7.39 -8.56
N THR A 33 7.90 -6.36 -7.76
CA THR A 33 7.69 -4.94 -8.16
C THR A 33 8.98 -4.19 -8.47
N GLY A 34 10.13 -4.72 -8.04
CA GLY A 34 11.43 -4.05 -8.11
C GLY A 34 11.63 -2.94 -7.09
N LEU A 35 10.64 -2.66 -6.22
CA LEU A 35 10.77 -1.64 -5.17
C LEU A 35 11.57 -2.19 -3.99
N LYS A 36 12.65 -1.50 -3.62
CA LYS A 36 13.53 -1.94 -2.52
C LYS A 36 12.77 -2.17 -1.22
N ARG A 37 12.97 -3.31 -0.56
CA ARG A 37 12.34 -3.65 0.73
C ARG A 37 12.57 -2.58 1.80
N GLN A 38 13.77 -1.98 1.83
CA GLN A 38 14.07 -0.88 2.74
C GLN A 38 13.17 0.33 2.47
N ALA A 39 12.92 0.63 1.20
CA ALA A 39 12.06 1.75 0.83
C ALA A 39 10.61 1.49 1.25
N LEU A 40 10.11 0.28 0.98
CA LEU A 40 8.79 -0.19 1.42
C LEU A 40 8.63 -0.11 2.94
N ALA A 41 9.62 -0.59 3.71
CA ALA A 41 9.57 -0.56 5.17
C ALA A 41 9.49 0.87 5.74
N LYS A 42 10.32 1.79 5.23
CA LYS A 42 10.27 3.21 5.61
C LYS A 42 8.92 3.85 5.23
N PHE A 43 8.36 3.51 4.07
CA PHE A 43 7.04 4.00 3.64
C PHE A 43 5.91 3.51 4.55
N VAL A 44 5.94 2.23 4.94
CA VAL A 44 4.98 1.63 5.89
C VAL A 44 5.01 2.31 7.26
N ARG A 45 6.21 2.72 7.72
CA ARG A 45 6.44 3.46 8.97
C ARG A 45 6.17 4.96 8.87
N GLY A 46 5.90 5.48 7.68
CA GLY A 46 5.68 6.91 7.48
C GLY A 46 6.95 7.76 7.50
N GLU A 47 8.12 7.14 7.43
CA GLU A 47 9.43 7.80 7.39
C GLU A 47 9.75 8.38 6.00
N GLN A 48 9.03 7.94 4.97
CA GLN A 48 9.12 8.52 3.62
C GLN A 48 7.79 8.44 2.87
N SER A 49 7.68 9.28 1.84
CA SER A 49 6.66 9.19 0.81
C SER A 49 7.16 8.38 -0.38
N LEU A 50 6.23 7.87 -1.21
CA LEU A 50 6.55 7.27 -2.49
C LEU A 50 6.26 8.26 -3.62
N ARG A 51 7.06 8.19 -4.68
CA ARG A 51 6.71 8.83 -5.96
C ARG A 51 5.47 8.13 -6.53
N LEU A 52 4.64 8.88 -7.26
CA LEU A 52 3.38 8.37 -7.80
C LEU A 52 3.58 7.16 -8.72
N ASP A 53 4.63 7.16 -9.56
CA ASP A 53 4.94 6.03 -10.45
C ASP A 53 5.25 4.73 -9.68
N LEU A 54 5.81 4.85 -8.47
CA LEU A 54 6.06 3.71 -7.59
C LEU A 54 4.79 3.30 -6.83
N ALA A 55 3.94 4.26 -6.48
CA ALA A 55 2.63 3.99 -5.90
C ALA A 55 1.74 3.22 -6.89
N ASP A 56 1.75 3.58 -8.18
CA ASP A 56 1.01 2.87 -9.23
C ASP A 56 1.49 1.43 -9.41
N LYS A 57 2.80 1.18 -9.34
CA LYS A 57 3.35 -0.19 -9.35
C LYS A 57 2.84 -1.03 -8.19
N LEU A 58 2.80 -0.46 -6.98
CA LEU A 58 2.25 -1.16 -5.82
C LEU A 58 0.75 -1.36 -5.95
N ALA A 59 0.02 -0.35 -6.44
CA ALA A 59 -1.42 -0.47 -6.66
C ALA A 59 -1.73 -1.59 -7.65
N ALA A 60 -1.00 -1.68 -8.77
CA ALA A 60 -1.13 -2.77 -9.73
C ALA A 60 -0.82 -4.14 -9.10
N TYR A 61 0.28 -4.26 -8.34
CA TYR A 61 0.65 -5.50 -7.65
C TYR A 61 -0.41 -5.99 -6.66
N PHE A 62 -1.04 -5.07 -5.92
CA PHE A 62 -2.08 -5.39 -4.93
C PHE A 62 -3.51 -5.38 -5.49
N GLY A 63 -3.71 -5.12 -6.79
CA GLY A 63 -5.04 -5.03 -7.40
C GLY A 63 -5.88 -3.83 -6.90
N ILE A 64 -5.23 -2.74 -6.50
CA ILE A 64 -5.87 -1.53 -5.99
C ILE A 64 -6.20 -0.58 -7.15
N GLY A 65 -7.44 -0.09 -7.17
CA GLY A 65 -7.89 0.97 -8.07
C GLY A 65 -8.27 2.25 -7.34
N CYS A 66 -8.03 3.40 -7.96
CA CYS A 66 -8.51 4.69 -7.49
C CYS A 66 -9.79 5.10 -8.24
N ARG A 67 -10.78 5.63 -7.53
CA ARG A 67 -11.97 6.26 -8.10
C ARG A 67 -12.11 7.67 -7.57
N ARG A 68 -12.75 8.54 -8.33
CA ARG A 68 -13.24 9.82 -7.79
C ARG A 68 -14.23 9.48 -6.68
N LYS A 69 -14.11 10.16 -5.53
CA LYS A 69 -15.16 10.14 -4.53
C LYS A 69 -16.31 10.94 -5.12
N ASP A 70 -17.41 10.25 -5.43
CA ASP A 70 -18.62 10.94 -5.85
C ASP A 70 -19.08 11.81 -4.68
N GLY A 71 -19.43 13.06 -4.99
CA GLY A 71 -19.81 14.09 -4.01
C GLY A 71 -21.09 13.76 -3.28
#